data_AF-A0ABC9VMW2-F1
#
_entry.id   AF-A0ABC9VMW2-F1
#
_cell.length_a   1.000
_cell.length_b   1.000
_cell.length_c   1.000
_cell.angle_alpha   90.00
_cell.angle_beta   90.00
_cell.angle_gamma   90.00
#
_symmetry.space_group_name_H-M   'P 1'
#
loop_
_entity.id
_entity.type
_entity.pdbx_description
1 polymer ?
#
loop_
_entity_poly.entity_id
_entity_poly.type
_entity_poly.pdbx_seq_one_letter_code
_entity_poly.pdbx_strand_id
1 'polypeptide(L)'
;MGLFDRIKKSLFGKKDEDEEEKKEEQPKQEEEEKQEEESAEPEKEESAEETAATEESEAETTSEAENEPTSETEVEPEPQATEVENSEESEPVEEKPAEEKTHEAESETEEEQPAEQENDEEKSSDEEDAQEKLYEKGLEKTNKGFGARLNAFFARFRSVDEDFFDDLEDLLIESDVGFETAEQLTDELREEAKLQNAKSRDDLKQVIVEKLVDLYDQGGQGKDEKLAYDPDAKPNVYLFVGVNGAGKTTTIGKLAKRFKDEGKSVILAAADTFRAGAVEQLEEWGKRVGVPVVTGKEKADPASVVYDATERAIKEQADYLLVDTAGRLQNKKNLMAELEKIQRTIKKLLPEQPAETLLVLDGSTGQNALLQAKDFDKTTKLTGLVLTKLDGSSKGGVVLAIRNEMKLPVKLVGLGEKAEDLADFDAANYAIGLFHGLV
;
A
#
# COMPACT_ATOMS: atom_id res chain seq x y z
N MET A 1 20.94 10.62 -7.48
CA MET A 1 19.89 10.77 -8.51
C MET A 1 18.59 11.10 -7.77
N GLY A 2 17.78 12.03 -8.25
CA GLY A 2 16.48 12.34 -7.65
C GLY A 2 15.47 11.19 -7.85
N LEU A 3 14.39 11.20 -7.07
CA LEU A 3 13.28 10.23 -7.20
C LEU A 3 12.78 10.20 -8.65
N PHE A 4 12.46 11.39 -9.19
CA PHE A 4 12.01 11.55 -10.56
C PHE A 4 13.09 11.22 -11.61
N ASP A 5 14.35 11.60 -11.38
CA ASP A 5 15.45 11.24 -12.29
C ASP A 5 15.55 9.71 -12.48
N ARG A 6 15.40 8.92 -11.39
CA ARG A 6 15.42 7.45 -11.44
C ARG A 6 14.26 6.92 -12.30
N ILE A 7 13.06 7.44 -12.07
CA ILE A 7 11.85 7.09 -12.85
C ILE A 7 12.01 7.46 -14.33
N LYS A 8 12.51 8.65 -14.63
CA LYS A 8 12.70 9.13 -16.00
C LYS A 8 13.76 8.32 -16.75
N LYS A 9 14.87 7.99 -16.09
CA LYS A 9 15.91 7.06 -16.60
C LYS A 9 15.34 5.67 -16.92
N SER A 10 14.53 5.10 -16.02
CA SER A 10 13.97 3.74 -16.18
C SER A 10 12.84 3.69 -17.23
N LEU A 11 11.83 4.57 -17.13
CA LEU A 11 10.64 4.51 -17.98
C LEU A 11 10.83 5.12 -19.37
N PHE A 12 11.51 6.27 -19.50
CA PHE A 12 11.57 7.03 -20.76
C PHE A 12 12.92 6.96 -21.49
N GLY A 13 14.00 6.65 -20.76
CA GLY A 13 15.36 6.53 -21.28
C GLY A 13 16.01 7.88 -21.64
N LYS A 14 17.30 7.85 -22.01
CA LYS A 14 18.01 9.06 -22.46
C LYS A 14 17.55 9.49 -23.85
N LYS A 15 16.74 10.56 -23.91
CA LYS A 15 16.48 11.36 -25.13
C LYS A 15 16.96 12.81 -24.99
N ASP A 16 16.89 13.37 -23.78
CA ASP A 16 16.88 14.83 -23.61
C ASP A 16 18.28 15.49 -23.61
N GLU A 17 19.32 14.77 -23.18
CA GLU A 17 20.72 15.26 -23.23
C GLU A 17 21.15 15.63 -24.66
N ASP A 18 20.58 14.97 -25.67
CA ASP A 18 20.85 15.21 -27.09
C ASP A 18 20.07 16.43 -27.64
N GLU A 19 19.06 16.96 -26.94
CA GLU A 19 18.19 18.03 -27.43
C GLU A 19 18.49 19.42 -26.86
N GLU A 20 19.12 19.53 -25.69
CA GLU A 20 19.55 20.83 -25.16
C GLU A 20 20.78 21.37 -25.90
N GLU A 21 21.83 20.56 -26.13
CA GLU A 21 23.01 20.99 -26.90
C GLU A 21 22.66 21.45 -28.34
N LYS A 22 21.60 20.89 -28.94
CA LYS A 22 21.16 21.26 -30.30
C LYS A 22 20.37 22.58 -30.37
N LYS A 23 20.01 23.19 -29.24
CA LYS A 23 19.24 24.46 -29.20
C LYS A 23 20.11 25.72 -29.12
N GLU A 24 21.42 25.62 -28.87
CA GLU A 24 22.31 26.80 -28.83
C GLU A 24 22.94 27.18 -30.20
N GLU A 25 23.03 26.27 -31.18
CA GLU A 25 23.65 26.56 -32.50
C GLU A 25 22.66 26.74 -33.68
N GLN A 26 21.94 27.87 -33.72
CA GLN A 26 21.60 28.51 -35.00
C GLN A 26 21.23 30.02 -34.89
N PRO A 27 21.79 30.91 -35.75
CA PRO A 27 21.57 32.36 -35.67
C PRO A 27 20.38 32.87 -36.51
N LYS A 28 19.96 34.11 -36.20
CA LYS A 28 18.80 34.81 -36.77
C LYS A 28 18.92 35.19 -38.25
N GLN A 29 17.85 34.95 -39.01
CA GLN A 29 17.41 35.63 -40.25
C GLN A 29 16.00 35.07 -40.59
N GLU A 30 14.97 35.81 -41.06
CA GLU A 30 14.85 37.20 -41.54
C GLU A 30 13.56 37.87 -40.96
N GLU A 31 13.40 39.19 -41.18
CA GLU A 31 12.16 39.96 -40.93
C GLU A 31 11.61 40.54 -42.26
N GLU A 32 10.40 41.11 -42.21
CA GLU A 32 9.67 41.87 -43.27
C GLU A 32 9.11 41.10 -44.50
N GLU A 33 7.78 40.97 -44.55
CA GLU A 33 6.98 41.78 -45.48
C GLU A 33 5.55 42.07 -44.94
N LYS A 34 4.80 42.97 -45.60
CA LYS A 34 3.57 43.66 -45.12
C LYS A 34 2.28 42.87 -45.44
N GLN A 35 1.17 42.91 -44.68
CA GLN A 35 0.37 44.01 -44.05
C GLN A 35 -0.56 44.74 -45.05
N GLU A 36 -1.76 45.17 -44.59
CA GLU A 36 -2.88 45.86 -45.32
C GLU A 36 -3.65 44.96 -46.32
N GLU A 37 -4.97 45.09 -46.62
CA GLU A 37 -6.14 45.96 -46.29
C GLU A 37 -7.42 45.05 -46.39
N GLU A 38 -8.60 45.23 -45.77
CA GLU A 38 -9.08 46.01 -44.60
C GLU A 38 -10.42 45.42 -44.05
N SER A 39 -11.49 46.20 -43.80
CA SER A 39 -12.80 45.85 -43.18
C SER A 39 -13.97 45.49 -44.13
N ALA A 40 -15.04 44.82 -43.60
CA ALA A 40 -16.47 45.14 -43.84
C ALA A 40 -17.50 44.18 -43.16
N GLU A 41 -18.17 44.68 -42.12
CA GLU A 41 -19.58 44.39 -41.76
C GLU A 41 -20.39 45.71 -42.02
N PRO A 42 -21.74 45.82 -41.96
CA PRO A 42 -22.73 44.92 -41.31
C PRO A 42 -24.07 44.72 -42.10
N GLU A 43 -25.09 44.21 -41.39
CA GLU A 43 -26.54 44.54 -41.45
C GLU A 43 -27.57 43.42 -41.75
N LYS A 44 -28.77 43.63 -41.20
CA LYS A 44 -29.86 42.68 -40.92
C LYS A 44 -31.02 42.79 -41.94
N GLU A 45 -31.84 41.74 -42.00
CA GLU A 45 -33.33 41.71 -42.08
C GLU A 45 -33.72 40.22 -41.88
N GLU A 46 -34.64 39.73 -41.05
CA GLU A 46 -35.93 40.16 -40.43
C GLU A 46 -37.23 39.69 -41.14
N SER A 47 -37.79 38.58 -40.64
CA SER A 47 -39.21 38.12 -40.70
C SER A 47 -39.29 36.79 -39.93
N ALA A 48 -40.19 36.51 -38.97
CA ALA A 48 -41.67 36.60 -38.93
C ALA A 48 -42.36 35.63 -39.92
N GLU A 49 -43.47 34.92 -39.64
CA GLU A 49 -44.29 34.57 -38.45
C GLU A 49 -44.97 33.20 -38.79
N GLU A 50 -45.76 32.43 -38.02
CA GLU A 50 -46.60 32.52 -36.79
C GLU A 50 -46.70 31.03 -36.23
N THR A 51 -47.37 30.54 -35.18
CA THR A 51 -48.33 30.98 -34.13
C THR A 51 -48.28 29.98 -32.92
N ALA A 52 -48.77 30.39 -31.72
CA ALA A 52 -49.59 29.68 -30.70
C ALA A 52 -49.44 28.16 -30.32
N ALA A 53 -49.80 27.72 -29.10
CA ALA A 53 -50.02 28.35 -27.78
C ALA A 53 -50.37 27.28 -26.68
N THR A 54 -50.05 27.61 -25.41
CA THR A 54 -50.82 27.34 -24.13
C THR A 54 -51.34 25.91 -23.77
N GLU A 55 -51.52 25.49 -22.51
CA GLU A 55 -51.30 26.07 -21.16
C GLU A 55 -51.18 24.96 -20.07
N GLU A 56 -50.75 25.37 -18.86
CA GLU A 56 -50.97 24.92 -17.45
C GLU A 56 -51.86 23.67 -17.11
N SER A 57 -51.82 23.04 -15.91
CA SER A 57 -51.30 23.47 -14.58
C SER A 57 -50.80 22.33 -13.66
N GLU A 58 -50.13 22.76 -12.58
CA GLU A 58 -50.15 22.30 -11.17
C GLU A 58 -51.40 21.52 -10.68
N ALA A 59 -51.43 20.75 -9.56
CA ALA A 59 -50.40 20.19 -8.65
C ALA A 59 -51.07 19.24 -7.59
N GLU A 60 -50.27 18.50 -6.78
CA GLU A 60 -50.57 17.96 -5.42
C GLU A 60 -51.83 17.06 -5.17
N THR A 61 -52.01 16.25 -4.11
CA THR A 61 -51.27 15.93 -2.85
C THR A 61 -51.57 14.47 -2.35
N THR A 62 -50.69 13.91 -1.50
CA THR A 62 -50.87 12.88 -0.41
C THR A 62 -52.01 11.83 -0.38
N SER A 63 -51.64 10.58 -0.03
CA SER A 63 -52.33 9.81 1.05
C SER A 63 -51.46 8.66 1.60
N GLU A 64 -51.53 8.40 2.91
CA GLU A 64 -50.90 7.26 3.61
C GLU A 64 -51.79 6.00 3.60
N ALA A 65 -51.24 4.80 3.85
CA ALA A 65 -51.80 3.80 4.79
C ALA A 65 -50.98 2.49 4.90
N GLU A 66 -50.98 1.93 6.10
CA GLU A 66 -50.32 0.73 6.61
C GLU A 66 -50.78 -0.60 5.97
N ASN A 67 -49.91 -1.63 5.96
CA ASN A 67 -50.09 -2.82 6.81
C ASN A 67 -48.89 -3.80 6.78
N GLU A 68 -48.46 -4.23 7.97
CA GLU A 68 -47.91 -5.56 8.26
C GLU A 68 -49.10 -6.50 8.65
N PRO A 69 -49.00 -7.84 8.85
CA PRO A 69 -48.03 -8.46 9.77
C PRO A 69 -47.65 -9.94 9.49
N THR A 70 -46.96 -10.54 10.47
CA THR A 70 -46.82 -12.00 10.77
C THR A 70 -46.03 -12.85 9.76
N SER A 71 -44.95 -13.57 10.11
CA SER A 71 -44.64 -14.46 11.26
C SER A 71 -45.06 -15.91 11.04
N GLU A 72 -44.07 -16.79 10.85
CA GLU A 72 -44.16 -18.20 11.26
C GLU A 72 -42.78 -18.70 11.73
N THR A 73 -42.75 -19.81 12.47
CA THR A 73 -41.58 -20.34 13.23
C THR A 73 -41.32 -21.79 12.81
N GLU A 74 -40.34 -22.46 13.44
CA GLU A 74 -40.02 -23.91 13.39
C GLU A 74 -39.00 -24.37 12.32
N VAL A 75 -38.14 -25.37 12.56
CA VAL A 75 -37.56 -25.93 13.81
C VAL A 75 -36.24 -26.67 13.46
N GLU A 76 -35.36 -26.88 14.43
CA GLU A 76 -34.12 -27.67 14.32
C GLU A 76 -34.39 -29.18 14.12
N PRO A 77 -33.54 -29.94 13.40
CA PRO A 77 -32.85 -31.02 14.13
C PRO A 77 -31.43 -31.36 13.64
N GLU A 78 -30.49 -31.46 14.58
CA GLU A 78 -29.41 -32.45 14.54
C GLU A 78 -29.99 -33.84 14.96
N PRO A 79 -29.37 -35.01 14.66
CA PRO A 79 -28.21 -35.43 15.48
C PRO A 79 -27.21 -36.48 14.88
N GLN A 80 -26.15 -36.76 15.67
CA GLN A 80 -25.44 -38.05 15.84
C GLN A 80 -24.47 -38.58 14.75
N ALA A 81 -23.19 -38.26 14.98
CA ALA A 81 -22.14 -39.18 15.50
C ALA A 81 -21.96 -40.62 14.97
N THR A 82 -20.69 -41.02 14.82
CA THR A 82 -20.25 -42.42 14.98
C THR A 82 -18.78 -42.48 15.41
N GLU A 83 -18.43 -43.37 16.35
CA GLU A 83 -17.07 -43.60 16.85
C GLU A 83 -16.46 -44.87 16.24
N VAL A 84 -15.13 -44.93 16.06
CA VAL A 84 -14.34 -46.18 16.02
C VAL A 84 -12.98 -45.93 16.70
N GLU A 85 -12.46 -46.93 17.39
CA GLU A 85 -11.34 -46.81 18.35
C GLU A 85 -9.94 -47.09 17.76
N ASN A 86 -8.94 -46.41 18.35
CA ASN A 86 -7.66 -46.90 18.89
C ASN A 86 -6.78 -47.94 18.15
N SER A 87 -5.48 -47.65 18.10
CA SER A 87 -4.40 -48.64 18.34
C SER A 87 -3.13 -47.92 18.83
N GLU A 88 -2.46 -48.45 19.86
CA GLU A 88 -1.16 -48.01 20.37
C GLU A 88 -0.03 -48.85 19.75
N GLU A 89 1.20 -48.32 19.62
CA GLU A 89 2.40 -49.02 20.13
C GLU A 89 3.60 -48.08 20.33
N SER A 90 4.48 -48.44 21.27
CA SER A 90 5.77 -47.79 21.61
C SER A 90 6.95 -48.59 21.01
N GLU A 91 8.19 -48.11 20.92
CA GLU A 91 9.19 -48.02 22.01
C GLU A 91 10.51 -47.31 21.54
N PRO A 92 11.52 -47.07 22.43
CA PRO A 92 12.58 -46.05 22.25
C PRO A 92 13.95 -46.61 21.78
N VAL A 93 15.08 -46.17 22.41
CA VAL A 93 16.54 -46.42 22.14
C VAL A 93 17.18 -45.33 21.26
N GLU A 94 18.35 -44.70 21.55
CA GLU A 94 19.37 -44.86 22.62
C GLU A 94 19.98 -43.52 23.10
N GLU A 95 20.98 -43.53 24.00
CA GLU A 95 21.60 -42.34 24.61
C GLU A 95 23.16 -42.40 24.63
N LYS A 96 23.83 -41.24 24.48
CA LYS A 96 25.27 -40.95 24.80
C LYS A 96 26.36 -41.65 23.95
N PRO A 97 27.66 -41.23 24.05
CA PRO A 97 28.22 -40.05 24.73
C PRO A 97 28.95 -39.07 23.78
N ALA A 98 29.51 -38.00 24.35
CA ALA A 98 30.37 -37.03 23.64
C ALA A 98 31.82 -37.52 23.49
N GLU A 99 32.59 -36.86 22.60
CA GLU A 99 34.04 -36.73 22.77
C GLU A 99 34.47 -35.27 22.57
N GLU A 100 35.34 -34.78 23.46
CA GLU A 100 35.82 -33.40 23.55
C GLU A 100 37.30 -33.38 23.14
N LYS A 101 37.67 -32.57 22.14
CA LYS A 101 39.09 -32.25 21.87
C LYS A 101 39.28 -30.78 21.54
N THR A 102 39.95 -30.11 22.47
CA THR A 102 40.65 -28.85 22.27
C THR A 102 41.76 -29.00 21.23
N HIS A 103 42.06 -27.91 20.54
CA HIS A 103 43.43 -27.57 20.16
C HIS A 103 43.60 -26.06 20.23
N GLU A 104 44.77 -25.62 20.71
CA GLU A 104 45.08 -24.21 20.99
C GLU A 104 45.61 -23.48 19.75
N ALA A 105 45.79 -22.17 19.85
CA ALA A 105 46.06 -21.28 18.72
C ALA A 105 47.55 -20.96 18.50
N GLU A 106 47.94 -20.88 17.23
CA GLU A 106 49.01 -20.04 16.68
C GLU A 106 48.41 -19.43 15.39
N SER A 107 48.28 -18.12 15.14
CA SER A 107 49.04 -16.91 15.52
C SER A 107 50.25 -16.60 14.63
N GLU A 108 50.03 -16.43 13.33
CA GLU A 108 50.93 -15.62 12.49
C GLU A 108 50.18 -14.41 11.90
N THR A 109 50.88 -13.29 11.80
CA THR A 109 50.38 -11.99 11.32
C THR A 109 50.77 -11.75 9.87
N GLU A 110 49.83 -11.33 9.03
CA GLU A 110 50.12 -10.61 7.78
C GLU A 110 49.59 -9.17 7.84
N GLU A 111 50.15 -8.30 7.00
CA GLU A 111 50.17 -6.84 7.21
C GLU A 111 48.95 -6.12 6.63
N GLU A 112 48.46 -5.09 7.35
CA GLU A 112 47.44 -4.18 6.84
C GLU A 112 48.01 -3.28 5.71
N GLN A 113 47.31 -3.23 4.57
CA GLN A 113 47.35 -2.07 3.67
C GLN A 113 45.92 -1.63 3.33
N PRO A 114 45.61 -0.33 3.39
CA PRO A 114 44.23 0.16 3.20
C PRO A 114 43.85 0.19 1.71
N ALA A 115 42.73 -0.46 1.39
CA ALA A 115 42.16 -0.51 0.03
C ALA A 115 40.63 -0.41 0.05
N GLU A 116 40.09 0.56 0.81
CA GLU A 116 38.65 0.85 0.87
C GLU A 116 38.36 2.26 0.33
N GLN A 117 37.90 2.33 -0.93
CA GLN A 117 37.09 3.45 -1.44
C GLN A 117 36.35 3.19 -2.78
N GLU A 118 36.60 2.07 -3.47
CA GLU A 118 35.98 1.76 -4.78
C GLU A 118 34.86 0.69 -4.70
N ASN A 119 34.42 0.26 -3.51
CA ASN A 119 33.63 -0.97 -3.30
C ASN A 119 32.26 -0.78 -2.61
N ASP A 120 31.77 0.47 -2.58
CA ASP A 120 30.39 0.81 -2.14
C ASP A 120 29.46 1.06 -3.34
N GLU A 121 29.94 1.72 -4.41
CA GLU A 121 29.08 2.10 -5.55
C GLU A 121 28.50 0.88 -6.28
N GLU A 122 29.33 -0.12 -6.64
CA GLU A 122 28.85 -1.34 -7.35
C GLU A 122 27.79 -2.12 -6.55
N LYS A 123 27.97 -2.28 -5.23
CA LYS A 123 26.97 -2.92 -4.36
C LYS A 123 25.68 -2.13 -4.28
N SER A 124 25.77 -0.80 -4.18
CA SER A 124 24.58 0.05 -4.14
C SER A 124 23.75 -0.06 -5.42
N SER A 125 24.41 -0.19 -6.59
CA SER A 125 23.69 -0.45 -7.84
C SER A 125 23.05 -1.83 -7.87
N ASP A 126 23.73 -2.90 -7.46
CA ASP A 126 23.16 -4.26 -7.46
C ASP A 126 21.92 -4.39 -6.55
N GLU A 127 21.89 -3.67 -5.42
CA GLU A 127 20.73 -3.65 -4.50
C GLU A 127 19.54 -2.84 -5.06
N GLU A 128 19.77 -1.67 -5.68
CA GLU A 128 18.70 -0.95 -6.40
C GLU A 128 18.14 -1.80 -7.56
N ASP A 129 19.01 -2.41 -8.37
CA ASP A 129 18.66 -3.27 -9.50
C ASP A 129 17.84 -4.50 -9.04
N ALA A 130 18.11 -5.03 -7.85
CA ALA A 130 17.36 -6.14 -7.26
C ALA A 130 15.98 -5.72 -6.73
N GLN A 131 15.86 -4.52 -6.14
CA GLN A 131 14.60 -4.00 -5.63
C GLN A 131 13.64 -3.63 -6.77
N GLU A 132 14.12 -2.99 -7.85
CA GLU A 132 13.32 -2.66 -9.03
C GLU A 132 12.70 -3.94 -9.64
N LYS A 133 13.51 -5.00 -9.84
CA LYS A 133 13.04 -6.31 -10.36
C LYS A 133 12.06 -7.02 -9.43
N LEU A 134 12.19 -6.85 -8.11
CA LEU A 134 11.20 -7.38 -7.15
C LEU A 134 9.85 -6.67 -7.31
N TYR A 135 9.87 -5.36 -7.52
CA TYR A 135 8.70 -4.53 -7.76
C TYR A 135 8.02 -4.84 -9.10
N GLU A 136 8.76 -4.87 -10.22
CA GLU A 136 8.24 -5.27 -11.53
C GLU A 136 7.49 -6.62 -11.46
N LYS A 137 8.15 -7.64 -10.89
CA LYS A 137 7.59 -8.98 -10.73
C LYS A 137 6.37 -8.99 -9.80
N GLY A 138 6.42 -8.23 -8.71
CA GLY A 138 5.33 -8.09 -7.74
C GLY A 138 4.15 -7.27 -8.26
N LEU A 139 4.34 -6.46 -9.30
CA LEU A 139 3.31 -5.64 -9.92
C LEU A 139 2.90 -6.11 -11.31
N GLU A 140 3.46 -7.22 -11.82
CA GLU A 140 3.21 -7.74 -13.18
C GLU A 140 1.71 -7.89 -13.53
N LYS A 141 0.87 -8.31 -12.56
CA LYS A 141 -0.58 -8.38 -12.73
C LYS A 141 -1.28 -7.02 -12.61
N THR A 142 -0.75 -6.12 -11.79
CA THR A 142 -1.29 -4.76 -11.61
C THR A 142 -1.01 -3.91 -12.85
N ASN A 143 0.21 -3.97 -13.38
CA ASN A 143 0.62 -3.38 -14.64
C ASN A 143 -0.27 -3.86 -15.81
N LYS A 144 -0.45 -5.18 -15.96
CA LYS A 144 -1.34 -5.76 -16.99
C LYS A 144 -2.83 -5.40 -16.84
N GLY A 145 -3.24 -4.78 -15.74
CA GLY A 145 -4.61 -4.33 -15.48
C GLY A 145 -4.81 -2.80 -15.54
N PHE A 146 -3.95 -2.04 -14.86
CA PHE A 146 -4.00 -0.58 -14.80
C PHE A 146 -3.14 0.06 -15.89
N GLY A 147 -1.83 -0.20 -15.86
CA GLY A 147 -0.88 0.32 -16.85
C GLY A 147 -1.28 -0.03 -18.29
N ALA A 148 -1.79 -1.25 -18.52
CA ALA A 148 -2.31 -1.67 -19.82
C ALA A 148 -3.56 -0.89 -20.28
N ARG A 149 -4.47 -0.50 -19.38
CA ARG A 149 -5.64 0.34 -19.70
C ARG A 149 -5.21 1.79 -19.97
N LEU A 150 -4.31 2.32 -19.15
CA LEU A 150 -3.72 3.65 -19.34
C LEU A 150 -2.93 3.75 -20.67
N ASN A 151 -2.18 2.70 -21.04
CA ASN A 151 -1.57 2.56 -22.36
C ASN A 151 -2.60 2.54 -23.50
N ALA A 152 -3.68 1.76 -23.36
CA ALA A 152 -4.73 1.69 -24.37
C ALA A 152 -5.47 3.03 -24.55
N PHE A 153 -5.61 3.81 -23.47
CA PHE A 153 -6.10 5.18 -23.51
C PHE A 153 -5.13 6.11 -24.24
N PHE A 154 -3.85 6.16 -23.82
CA PHE A 154 -2.82 6.97 -24.48
C PHE A 154 -2.62 6.62 -25.97
N ALA A 155 -2.90 5.38 -26.37
CA ALA A 155 -2.85 4.98 -27.77
C ALA A 155 -3.96 5.62 -28.65
N ARG A 156 -5.10 6.02 -28.07
CA ARG A 156 -6.32 6.45 -28.79
C ARG A 156 -6.40 7.96 -29.07
N PHE A 157 -6.08 8.81 -28.10
CA PHE A 157 -6.27 10.28 -28.20
C PHE A 157 -5.35 10.95 -29.22
N ARG A 158 -5.78 12.03 -29.90
CA ARG A 158 -4.97 12.73 -30.93
C ARG A 158 -4.52 14.13 -30.54
N SER A 159 -5.17 14.73 -29.56
CA SER A 159 -5.01 16.10 -29.10
C SER A 159 -5.21 16.13 -27.60
N VAL A 160 -4.53 17.06 -26.92
CA VAL A 160 -4.72 17.31 -25.49
C VAL A 160 -5.76 18.42 -25.39
N ASP A 161 -7.00 18.03 -25.12
CA ASP A 161 -8.20 18.85 -25.04
C ASP A 161 -9.00 18.49 -23.78
N GLU A 162 -10.12 19.17 -23.50
CA GLU A 162 -10.90 18.89 -22.29
C GLU A 162 -11.50 17.47 -22.32
N ASP A 163 -12.00 17.01 -23.47
CA ASP A 163 -12.45 15.63 -23.72
C ASP A 163 -11.42 14.57 -23.27
N PHE A 164 -10.11 14.83 -23.42
CA PHE A 164 -9.05 13.95 -22.93
C PHE A 164 -9.00 13.85 -21.40
N PHE A 165 -9.20 14.95 -20.68
CA PHE A 165 -9.15 14.93 -19.21
C PHE A 165 -10.40 14.27 -18.62
N ASP A 166 -11.55 14.42 -19.27
CA ASP A 166 -12.79 13.76 -18.90
C ASP A 166 -12.70 12.22 -19.14
N ASP A 167 -12.22 11.77 -20.31
CA ASP A 167 -11.94 10.33 -20.58
C ASP A 167 -10.89 9.75 -19.58
N LEU A 168 -9.94 10.56 -19.10
CA LEU A 168 -8.94 10.17 -18.11
C LEU A 168 -9.54 10.02 -16.70
N GLU A 169 -10.51 10.85 -16.33
CA GLU A 169 -11.20 10.74 -15.05
C GLU A 169 -12.00 9.44 -14.96
N ASP A 170 -12.80 9.14 -15.98
CA ASP A 170 -13.57 7.90 -16.11
C ASP A 170 -12.63 6.67 -16.00
N LEU A 171 -11.47 6.71 -16.66
CA LEU A 171 -10.45 5.66 -16.57
C LEU A 171 -9.89 5.47 -15.16
N LEU A 172 -9.65 6.56 -14.41
CA LEU A 172 -9.18 6.49 -13.02
C LEU A 172 -10.26 5.92 -12.10
N ILE A 173 -11.53 6.32 -12.30
CA ILE A 173 -12.69 5.77 -11.59
C ILE A 173 -12.84 4.26 -11.86
N GLU A 174 -12.77 3.82 -13.12
CA GLU A 174 -12.74 2.40 -13.52
C GLU A 174 -11.54 1.61 -12.95
N SER A 175 -10.54 2.31 -12.42
CA SER A 175 -9.30 1.73 -11.90
C SER A 175 -9.25 1.65 -10.37
N ASP A 176 -10.40 1.82 -9.71
CA ASP A 176 -10.57 1.89 -8.26
C ASP A 176 -9.87 3.09 -7.58
N VAL A 177 -9.50 4.15 -8.33
CA VAL A 177 -9.00 5.41 -7.71
C VAL A 177 -10.13 6.13 -6.95
N GLY A 178 -11.37 6.00 -7.40
CA GLY A 178 -12.54 6.60 -6.76
C GLY A 178 -12.74 8.07 -7.11
N PHE A 179 -14.00 8.52 -7.05
CA PHE A 179 -14.45 9.79 -7.63
C PHE A 179 -13.68 11.01 -7.10
N GLU A 180 -13.72 11.28 -5.78
CA GLU A 180 -13.10 12.47 -5.16
C GLU A 180 -11.59 12.61 -5.47
N THR A 181 -10.87 11.49 -5.63
CA THR A 181 -9.43 11.50 -5.96
C THR A 181 -9.17 11.49 -7.47
N ALA A 182 -10.11 11.00 -8.30
CA ALA A 182 -10.00 11.08 -9.76
C ALA A 182 -10.24 12.52 -10.25
N GLU A 183 -11.36 13.14 -9.84
CA GLU A 183 -11.74 14.54 -10.12
C GLU A 183 -10.61 15.51 -9.73
N GLN A 184 -10.12 15.42 -8.49
CA GLN A 184 -9.01 16.27 -8.02
C GLN A 184 -7.71 16.03 -8.83
N LEU A 185 -7.40 14.78 -9.18
CA LEU A 185 -6.18 14.46 -9.92
C LEU A 185 -6.26 14.95 -11.37
N THR A 186 -7.39 14.80 -12.06
CA THR A 186 -7.55 15.31 -13.43
C THR A 186 -7.55 16.82 -13.48
N ASP A 187 -8.17 17.51 -12.51
CA ASP A 187 -8.05 18.96 -12.33
C ASP A 187 -6.60 19.41 -12.16
N GLU A 188 -5.85 18.80 -11.24
CA GLU A 188 -4.45 19.17 -11.01
C GLU A 188 -3.54 18.83 -12.21
N LEU A 189 -3.81 17.75 -12.94
CA LEU A 189 -3.11 17.39 -14.19
C LEU A 189 -3.43 18.36 -15.35
N ARG A 190 -4.68 18.80 -15.45
CA ARG A 190 -5.16 19.73 -16.49
C ARG A 190 -4.44 21.07 -16.38
N GLU A 191 -4.21 21.56 -15.15
CA GLU A 191 -3.45 22.79 -14.93
C GLU A 191 -1.93 22.58 -15.08
N GLU A 192 -1.36 21.47 -14.57
CA GLU A 192 0.08 21.18 -14.73
C GLU A 192 0.49 21.03 -16.21
N ALA A 193 -0.33 20.36 -17.02
CA ALA A 193 -0.10 20.23 -18.46
C ALA A 193 -0.10 21.59 -19.18
N LYS A 194 -0.98 22.53 -18.78
CA LYS A 194 -1.01 23.91 -19.29
C LYS A 194 0.25 24.68 -18.88
N LEU A 195 0.69 24.55 -17.64
CA LEU A 195 1.89 25.20 -17.11
C LEU A 195 3.16 24.72 -17.84
N GLN A 196 3.39 23.40 -17.89
CA GLN A 196 4.54 22.80 -18.57
C GLN A 196 4.47 22.92 -20.11
N ASN A 197 3.35 23.38 -20.66
CA ASN A 197 3.09 23.42 -22.11
C ASN A 197 3.16 22.03 -22.79
N ALA A 198 2.82 20.96 -22.04
CA ALA A 198 2.80 19.58 -22.50
C ALA A 198 1.83 19.42 -23.69
N LYS A 199 2.37 19.11 -24.87
CA LYS A 199 1.63 19.09 -26.15
C LYS A 199 1.85 17.81 -26.95
N SER A 200 2.93 17.08 -26.67
CA SER A 200 3.13 15.72 -27.16
C SER A 200 2.50 14.69 -26.20
N ARG A 201 2.27 13.48 -26.73
CA ARG A 201 1.79 12.36 -25.92
C ARG A 201 2.78 11.96 -24.83
N ASP A 202 4.07 12.07 -25.10
CA ASP A 202 5.12 11.64 -24.18
C ASP A 202 5.37 12.70 -23.09
N ASP A 203 5.20 13.99 -23.39
CA ASP A 203 5.19 15.08 -22.40
C ASP A 203 4.09 14.81 -21.35
N LEU A 204 2.88 14.49 -21.82
CA LEU A 204 1.73 14.31 -20.94
C LEU A 204 1.79 13.01 -20.14
N LYS A 205 2.38 11.94 -20.70
CA LYS A 205 2.77 10.75 -19.93
C LYS A 205 3.74 11.13 -18.80
N GLN A 206 4.73 11.98 -19.08
CA GLN A 206 5.71 12.40 -18.08
C GLN A 206 5.01 13.15 -16.94
N VAL A 207 4.19 14.17 -17.24
CA VAL A 207 3.39 14.92 -16.26
C VAL A 207 2.47 14.01 -15.43
N ILE A 208 1.83 13.01 -16.06
CA ILE A 208 0.96 12.05 -15.35
C ILE A 208 1.77 11.15 -14.40
N VAL A 209 2.95 10.69 -14.81
CA VAL A 209 3.83 9.90 -13.93
C VAL A 209 4.42 10.76 -12.81
N GLU A 210 4.87 11.98 -13.09
CA GLU A 210 5.31 12.98 -12.09
C GLU A 210 4.24 13.17 -11.02
N LYS A 211 3.01 13.50 -11.42
CA LYS A 211 1.92 13.82 -10.48
C LYS A 211 1.49 12.62 -9.63
N LEU A 212 1.50 11.43 -10.21
CA LEU A 212 1.20 10.18 -9.49
C LEU A 212 2.34 9.81 -8.52
N VAL A 213 3.59 10.17 -8.82
CA VAL A 213 4.75 10.03 -7.94
C VAL A 213 4.76 11.10 -6.85
N ASP A 214 4.30 12.32 -7.12
CA ASP A 214 4.10 13.35 -6.08
C ASP A 214 3.02 12.95 -5.09
N LEU A 215 1.88 12.40 -5.54
CA LEU A 215 0.93 11.72 -4.66
C LEU A 215 1.64 10.59 -3.88
N TYR A 216 2.44 9.78 -4.59
CA TYR A 216 3.48 8.86 -4.10
C TYR A 216 4.46 9.40 -3.02
N ASP A 217 4.73 10.72 -2.90
CA ASP A 217 5.68 11.30 -1.89
C ASP A 217 5.07 12.46 -1.07
N GLN A 218 3.74 12.63 -1.06
CA GLN A 218 3.06 13.69 -0.26
C GLN A 218 3.26 13.62 1.28
N GLY A 219 4.03 12.64 1.80
CA GLY A 219 4.53 12.58 3.18
C GLY A 219 5.94 13.18 3.39
N GLY A 220 6.64 13.55 2.32
CA GLY A 220 7.89 14.31 2.35
C GLY A 220 9.17 13.45 2.30
N GLN A 221 9.75 13.34 1.10
CA GLN A 221 11.10 12.83 0.85
C GLN A 221 11.37 11.45 1.45
N GLY A 222 10.39 10.54 1.37
CA GLY A 222 10.50 9.17 1.87
C GLY A 222 10.71 9.01 3.39
N LYS A 223 10.58 10.09 4.20
CA LYS A 223 10.79 10.01 5.66
C LYS A 223 9.63 9.37 6.39
N ASP A 224 8.42 9.85 6.12
CA ASP A 224 7.19 9.32 6.72
C ASP A 224 6.82 7.93 6.17
N GLU A 225 7.51 7.45 5.14
CA GLU A 225 7.33 6.14 4.52
C GLU A 225 8.09 5.02 5.23
N LYS A 226 9.16 5.34 5.98
CA LYS A 226 9.88 4.34 6.76
C LYS A 226 9.12 3.99 8.04
N LEU A 227 9.27 2.75 8.52
CA LEU A 227 8.73 2.34 9.82
C LEU A 227 9.40 3.15 10.94
N ALA A 228 8.61 3.74 11.82
CA ALA A 228 9.09 4.51 12.96
C ALA A 228 9.90 3.61 13.92
N TYR A 229 11.14 3.99 14.20
CA TYR A 229 12.03 3.27 15.10
C TYR A 229 12.75 4.25 16.02
N ASP A 230 12.58 4.05 17.32
CA ASP A 230 13.34 4.72 18.37
C ASP A 230 14.36 3.71 18.94
N PRO A 231 15.69 3.96 18.81
CA PRO A 231 16.71 3.04 19.32
C PRO A 231 16.77 2.96 20.85
N ASP A 232 16.25 3.97 21.57
CA ASP A 232 16.17 3.97 23.03
C ASP A 232 14.87 3.28 23.52
N ALA A 233 13.87 3.09 22.65
CA ALA A 233 12.64 2.35 22.97
C ALA A 233 12.83 0.83 22.93
N LYS A 234 12.71 0.19 24.10
CA LYS A 234 12.77 -1.27 24.26
C LYS A 234 11.52 -1.79 24.99
N PRO A 235 10.48 -2.27 24.28
CA PRO A 235 10.35 -2.43 22.82
C PRO A 235 9.79 -1.21 22.08
N ASN A 236 10.09 -1.16 20.77
CA ASN A 236 9.22 -0.55 19.77
C ASN A 236 8.01 -1.48 19.54
N VAL A 237 6.79 -1.00 19.74
CA VAL A 237 5.57 -1.80 19.61
C VAL A 237 4.86 -1.45 18.31
N TYR A 238 4.68 -2.45 17.44
CA TYR A 238 3.94 -2.32 16.18
C TYR A 238 2.62 -3.09 16.26
N LEU A 239 1.51 -2.38 16.10
CA LEU A 239 0.14 -2.90 16.20
C LEU A 239 -0.46 -3.08 14.80
N PHE A 240 -0.77 -4.31 14.40
CA PHE A 240 -1.25 -4.63 13.06
C PHE A 240 -2.77 -4.82 13.05
N VAL A 241 -3.48 -3.86 12.47
CA VAL A 241 -4.94 -3.85 12.33
C VAL A 241 -5.36 -4.09 10.87
N GLY A 242 -6.65 -4.34 10.64
CA GLY A 242 -7.18 -4.70 9.32
C GLY A 242 -8.00 -5.99 9.31
N VAL A 243 -8.67 -6.24 8.19
CA VAL A 243 -9.69 -7.30 8.09
C VAL A 243 -9.10 -8.72 8.01
N ASN A 244 -9.96 -9.71 8.25
CA ASN A 244 -9.60 -11.12 8.03
C ASN A 244 -9.23 -11.34 6.56
N GLY A 245 -8.18 -12.13 6.31
CA GLY A 245 -7.69 -12.44 4.96
C GLY A 245 -6.78 -11.38 4.34
N ALA A 246 -6.67 -10.17 4.91
CA ALA A 246 -5.79 -9.10 4.41
C ALA A 246 -4.29 -9.28 4.76
N GLY A 247 -3.85 -10.50 5.12
CA GLY A 247 -2.42 -10.81 5.23
C GLY A 247 -1.70 -10.39 6.52
N LYS A 248 -2.41 -9.97 7.59
CA LYS A 248 -1.79 -9.51 8.87
C LYS A 248 -0.76 -10.49 9.45
N THR A 249 -1.21 -11.68 9.84
CA THR A 249 -0.39 -12.75 10.43
C THR A 249 0.83 -13.10 9.58
N THR A 250 0.65 -13.13 8.25
CA THR A 250 1.74 -13.33 7.28
C THR A 250 2.74 -12.17 7.31
N THR A 251 2.26 -10.92 7.20
CA THR A 251 3.09 -9.70 7.24
C THR A 251 3.95 -9.64 8.50
N ILE A 252 3.35 -9.96 9.66
CA ILE A 252 4.04 -10.02 10.95
C ILE A 252 5.12 -11.10 10.94
N GLY A 253 4.83 -12.29 10.43
CA GLY A 253 5.82 -13.37 10.28
C GLY A 253 6.99 -13.02 9.35
N LYS A 254 6.71 -12.35 8.23
CA LYS A 254 7.74 -11.84 7.30
C LYS A 254 8.61 -10.76 7.95
N LEU A 255 8.00 -9.76 8.59
CA LEU A 255 8.72 -8.67 9.26
C LEU A 255 9.53 -9.16 10.47
N ALA A 256 8.98 -10.11 11.23
CA ALA A 256 9.69 -10.80 12.31
C ALA A 256 10.95 -11.52 11.80
N LYS A 257 10.89 -12.14 10.61
CA LYS A 257 12.09 -12.68 9.96
C LYS A 257 13.09 -11.60 9.61
N ARG A 258 12.67 -10.52 8.93
CA ARG A 258 13.60 -9.45 8.52
C ARG A 258 14.35 -8.86 9.72
N PHE A 259 13.64 -8.44 10.76
CA PHE A 259 14.26 -7.93 12.00
C PHE A 259 15.14 -8.99 12.70
N LYS A 260 14.78 -10.27 12.62
CA LYS A 260 15.61 -11.36 13.18
C LYS A 260 16.90 -11.58 12.39
N ASP A 261 16.86 -11.45 11.06
CA ASP A 261 18.04 -11.51 10.18
C ASP A 261 18.96 -10.29 10.40
N GLU A 262 18.37 -9.10 10.65
CA GLU A 262 19.06 -7.87 11.09
C GLU A 262 19.66 -7.98 12.52
N GLY A 263 19.57 -9.15 13.16
CA GLY A 263 20.11 -9.41 14.50
C GLY A 263 19.29 -8.82 15.66
N LYS A 264 18.13 -8.22 15.38
CA LYS A 264 17.27 -7.59 16.39
C LYS A 264 16.54 -8.65 17.23
N SER A 265 16.20 -8.27 18.46
CA SER A 265 15.37 -9.06 19.36
C SER A 265 13.90 -8.71 19.19
N VAL A 266 13.07 -9.73 18.93
CA VAL A 266 11.66 -9.59 18.57
C VAL A 266 10.80 -10.49 19.48
N ILE A 267 9.60 -10.03 19.86
CA ILE A 267 8.54 -10.86 20.45
C ILE A 267 7.25 -10.68 19.63
N LEU A 268 6.47 -11.75 19.44
CA LEU A 268 5.16 -11.69 18.79
C LEU A 268 4.04 -11.87 19.81
N ALA A 269 2.92 -11.15 19.66
CA ALA A 269 1.71 -11.31 20.47
C ALA A 269 0.53 -11.81 19.61
N ALA A 270 0.00 -12.98 19.93
CA ALA A 270 -1.13 -13.59 19.22
C ALA A 270 -2.48 -13.11 19.79
N ALA A 271 -2.89 -11.89 19.45
CA ALA A 271 -4.10 -11.28 20.00
C ALA A 271 -5.38 -11.53 19.15
N ASP A 272 -5.31 -12.21 17.99
CA ASP A 272 -6.50 -12.81 17.33
C ASP A 272 -6.97 -14.10 18.02
N THR A 273 -7.27 -13.99 19.33
CA THR A 273 -7.68 -15.12 20.18
C THR A 273 -9.03 -15.74 19.79
N PHE A 274 -9.77 -15.09 18.89
CA PHE A 274 -11.01 -15.57 18.28
C PHE A 274 -10.79 -16.51 17.08
N ARG A 275 -9.55 -16.72 16.62
CA ARG A 275 -9.20 -17.66 15.55
C ARG A 275 -8.07 -18.56 16.04
N ALA A 276 -8.39 -19.78 16.51
CA ALA A 276 -7.39 -20.77 16.93
C ALA A 276 -6.28 -20.96 15.87
N GLY A 277 -6.68 -21.21 14.62
CA GLY A 277 -5.75 -21.31 13.48
C GLY A 277 -4.95 -20.03 13.15
N ALA A 278 -5.29 -18.85 13.69
CA ALA A 278 -4.46 -17.65 13.57
C ALA A 278 -3.35 -17.62 14.64
N VAL A 279 -3.69 -18.04 15.87
CA VAL A 279 -2.72 -18.24 16.95
C VAL A 279 -1.71 -19.33 16.56
N GLU A 280 -2.21 -20.47 16.05
CA GLU A 280 -1.38 -21.57 15.53
C GLU A 280 -0.48 -21.12 14.37
N GLN A 281 -1.02 -20.36 13.42
CA GLN A 281 -0.25 -19.80 12.30
C GLN A 281 0.85 -18.82 12.77
N LEU A 282 0.59 -17.97 13.76
CA LEU A 282 1.60 -17.05 14.30
C LEU A 282 2.66 -17.81 15.13
N GLU A 283 2.26 -18.84 15.86
CA GLU A 283 3.19 -19.75 16.53
C GLU A 283 4.08 -20.51 15.53
N GLU A 284 3.54 -20.97 14.39
CA GLU A 284 4.33 -21.61 13.34
C GLU A 284 5.37 -20.65 12.75
N TRP A 285 4.98 -19.39 12.48
CA TRP A 285 5.94 -18.34 12.09
C TRP A 285 7.02 -18.12 13.14
N GLY A 286 6.67 -18.00 14.42
CA GLY A 286 7.66 -17.87 15.51
C GLY A 286 8.61 -19.06 15.61
N LYS A 287 8.08 -20.29 15.49
CA LYS A 287 8.88 -21.53 15.46
C LYS A 287 9.82 -21.58 14.24
N ARG A 288 9.34 -21.18 13.06
CA ARG A 288 10.10 -21.15 11.79
C ARG A 288 11.23 -20.10 11.79
N VAL A 289 11.04 -18.98 12.48
CA VAL A 289 11.98 -17.84 12.50
C VAL A 289 12.90 -17.86 13.75
N GLY A 290 12.56 -18.64 14.78
CA GLY A 290 13.30 -18.64 16.04
C GLY A 290 13.00 -17.39 16.89
N VAL A 291 11.73 -16.97 16.90
CA VAL A 291 11.22 -15.79 17.60
C VAL A 291 10.14 -16.20 18.60
N PRO A 292 10.19 -15.76 19.87
CA PRO A 292 9.18 -16.11 20.86
C PRO A 292 7.81 -15.50 20.54
N VAL A 293 6.77 -16.33 20.69
CA VAL A 293 5.36 -15.90 20.62
C VAL A 293 4.76 -15.95 22.02
N VAL A 294 3.94 -14.96 22.35
CA VAL A 294 3.12 -14.92 23.56
C VAL A 294 1.67 -15.12 23.15
N THR A 295 1.05 -16.16 23.70
CA THR A 295 -0.29 -16.61 23.38
C THR A 295 -1.14 -16.71 24.65
N GLY A 296 -2.44 -16.48 24.51
CA GLY A 296 -3.40 -16.67 25.58
C GLY A 296 -3.94 -18.10 25.62
N LYS A 297 -4.80 -18.39 26.62
CA LYS A 297 -5.73 -19.52 26.52
C LYS A 297 -6.68 -19.30 25.34
N GLU A 298 -7.28 -20.37 24.83
CA GLU A 298 -8.31 -20.27 23.79
C GLU A 298 -9.43 -19.30 24.25
N LYS A 299 -9.84 -18.36 23.38
CA LYS A 299 -10.81 -17.30 23.69
C LYS A 299 -10.42 -16.39 24.88
N ALA A 300 -9.14 -16.29 25.22
CA ALA A 300 -8.64 -15.28 26.17
C ALA A 300 -8.90 -13.86 25.64
N ASP A 301 -8.97 -12.90 26.56
CA ASP A 301 -9.08 -11.47 26.24
C ASP A 301 -7.84 -10.98 25.48
N PRO A 302 -7.96 -10.49 24.23
CA PRO A 302 -6.83 -10.01 23.41
C PRO A 302 -5.93 -8.99 24.13
N ALA A 303 -6.53 -8.05 24.86
CA ALA A 303 -5.79 -7.05 25.62
C ALA A 303 -4.96 -7.67 26.76
N SER A 304 -5.39 -8.79 27.35
CA SER A 304 -4.61 -9.51 28.36
C SER A 304 -3.39 -10.19 27.74
N VAL A 305 -3.51 -10.78 26.54
CA VAL A 305 -2.37 -11.35 25.80
C VAL A 305 -1.34 -10.27 25.45
N VAL A 306 -1.81 -9.08 25.04
CA VAL A 306 -0.93 -7.93 24.78
C VAL A 306 -0.29 -7.39 26.05
N TYR A 307 -0.98 -7.41 27.20
CA TYR A 307 -0.38 -7.05 28.50
C TYR A 307 0.80 -7.96 28.84
N ASP A 308 0.58 -9.27 28.82
CA ASP A 308 1.61 -10.28 29.12
C ASP A 308 2.80 -10.19 28.15
N ALA A 309 2.53 -9.96 26.85
CA ALA A 309 3.56 -9.78 25.85
C ALA A 309 4.37 -8.48 26.03
N THR A 310 3.72 -7.40 26.48
CA THR A 310 4.37 -6.11 26.75
C THR A 310 5.25 -6.19 28.00
N GLU A 311 4.76 -6.76 29.10
CA GLU A 311 5.59 -7.01 30.29
C GLU A 311 6.79 -7.90 29.96
N ARG A 312 6.59 -8.94 29.13
CA ARG A 312 7.68 -9.81 28.67
C ARG A 312 8.73 -9.05 27.84
N ALA A 313 8.30 -8.26 26.86
CA ALA A 313 9.21 -7.52 25.98
C ALA A 313 10.04 -6.47 26.74
N ILE A 314 9.43 -5.76 27.71
CA ILE A 314 10.14 -4.85 28.62
C ILE A 314 11.19 -5.62 29.45
N LYS A 315 10.79 -6.76 30.04
CA LYS A 315 11.67 -7.59 30.89
C LYS A 315 12.84 -8.20 30.13
N GLU A 316 12.63 -8.62 28.89
CA GLU A 316 13.65 -9.19 28.00
C GLU A 316 14.45 -8.11 27.24
N GLN A 317 14.12 -6.82 27.43
CA GLN A 317 14.70 -5.66 26.73
C GLN A 317 14.69 -5.80 25.19
N ALA A 318 13.61 -6.42 24.69
CA ALA A 318 13.42 -6.69 23.26
C ALA A 318 13.39 -5.38 22.46
N ASP A 319 13.93 -5.39 21.25
CA ASP A 319 13.92 -4.24 20.35
C ASP A 319 12.52 -4.01 19.75
N TYR A 320 11.80 -5.10 19.45
CA TYR A 320 10.45 -5.06 18.85
C TYR A 320 9.43 -5.96 19.54
N LEU A 321 8.19 -5.49 19.58
CA LEU A 321 6.99 -6.26 19.92
C LEU A 321 5.97 -6.10 18.77
N LEU A 322 5.66 -7.19 18.07
CA LEU A 322 4.70 -7.18 16.95
C LEU A 322 3.38 -7.82 17.40
N VAL A 323 2.25 -7.12 17.23
CA VAL A 323 0.93 -7.52 17.74
C VAL A 323 -0.05 -7.83 16.60
N ASP A 324 -0.50 -9.09 16.48
CA ASP A 324 -1.54 -9.50 15.53
C ASP A 324 -2.93 -9.42 16.17
N THR A 325 -3.89 -8.75 15.53
CA THR A 325 -5.25 -8.56 16.08
C THR A 325 -6.32 -9.32 15.30
N ALA A 326 -7.51 -9.48 15.90
CA ALA A 326 -8.69 -9.88 15.16
C ALA A 326 -8.99 -8.93 13.98
N GLY A 327 -9.67 -9.45 12.94
CA GLY A 327 -10.08 -8.69 11.74
C GLY A 327 -11.56 -8.86 11.37
N ARG A 328 -12.42 -9.17 12.35
CA ARG A 328 -13.83 -9.53 12.18
C ARG A 328 -14.74 -8.30 11.99
N LEU A 329 -14.57 -7.58 10.87
CA LEU A 329 -15.25 -6.31 10.59
C LEU A 329 -16.78 -6.38 10.61
N GLN A 330 -17.38 -7.55 10.36
CA GLN A 330 -18.84 -7.74 10.48
C GLN A 330 -19.38 -7.41 11.88
N ASN A 331 -18.52 -7.55 12.92
CA ASN A 331 -18.83 -7.15 14.30
C ASN A 331 -18.16 -5.81 14.66
N LYS A 332 -18.12 -4.86 13.72
CA LYS A 332 -17.40 -3.57 13.77
C LYS A 332 -17.33 -2.93 15.16
N LYS A 333 -18.45 -2.73 15.85
CA LYS A 333 -18.49 -2.10 17.18
C LYS A 333 -17.64 -2.83 18.23
N ASN A 334 -17.64 -4.15 18.22
CA ASN A 334 -16.90 -4.97 19.18
C ASN A 334 -15.41 -4.99 18.82
N LEU A 335 -15.08 -5.16 17.53
CA LEU A 335 -13.71 -5.09 17.03
C LEU A 335 -13.05 -3.74 17.38
N MET A 336 -13.76 -2.63 17.18
CA MET A 336 -13.23 -1.30 17.47
C MET A 336 -13.02 -1.08 18.99
N ALA A 337 -13.96 -1.51 19.84
CA ALA A 337 -13.78 -1.44 21.30
C ALA A 337 -12.63 -2.33 21.82
N GLU A 338 -12.36 -3.46 21.15
CA GLU A 338 -11.24 -4.36 21.44
C GLU A 338 -9.88 -3.72 21.06
N LEU A 339 -9.79 -3.12 19.88
CA LEU A 339 -8.58 -2.40 19.43
C LEU A 339 -8.27 -1.19 20.32
N GLU A 340 -9.29 -0.41 20.70
CA GLU A 340 -9.15 0.71 21.64
C GLU A 340 -8.70 0.22 23.03
N LYS A 341 -9.14 -0.97 23.46
CA LYS A 341 -8.68 -1.61 24.71
C LYS A 341 -7.23 -2.10 24.62
N ILE A 342 -6.83 -2.68 23.48
CA ILE A 342 -5.44 -3.08 23.21
C ILE A 342 -4.51 -1.86 23.26
N GLN A 343 -4.83 -0.78 22.54
CA GLN A 343 -3.99 0.42 22.50
C GLN A 343 -3.87 1.09 23.88
N ARG A 344 -4.96 1.15 24.66
CA ARG A 344 -4.94 1.62 26.07
C ARG A 344 -4.10 0.72 26.98
N THR A 345 -4.02 -0.58 26.69
CA THR A 345 -3.20 -1.52 27.47
C THR A 345 -1.71 -1.34 27.20
N ILE A 346 -1.32 -1.14 25.95
CA ILE A 346 0.05 -0.77 25.57
C ILE A 346 0.44 0.54 26.27
N LYS A 347 -0.37 1.60 26.12
CA LYS A 347 -0.12 2.94 26.71
C LYS A 347 -0.07 2.97 28.24
N LYS A 348 -0.66 1.98 28.92
CA LYS A 348 -0.56 1.84 30.39
C LYS A 348 0.84 1.41 30.84
N LEU A 349 1.55 0.63 30.03
CA LEU A 349 2.91 0.13 30.31
C LEU A 349 4.00 0.98 29.63
N LEU A 350 3.72 1.47 28.42
CA LEU A 350 4.63 2.22 27.56
C LEU A 350 3.87 3.43 26.98
N PRO A 351 3.90 4.61 27.63
CA PRO A 351 3.04 5.75 27.26
C PRO A 351 3.18 6.23 25.81
N GLU A 352 4.41 6.22 25.27
CA GLU A 352 4.74 6.66 23.91
C GLU A 352 4.49 5.58 22.82
N GLN A 353 3.96 4.41 23.20
CA GLN A 353 3.75 3.27 22.29
C GLN A 353 2.25 3.01 22.04
N PRO A 354 1.85 2.33 20.94
CA PRO A 354 2.68 1.81 19.87
C PRO A 354 3.25 2.90 18.95
N ALA A 355 4.51 2.74 18.55
CA ALA A 355 5.22 3.60 17.60
C ALA A 355 4.60 3.51 16.20
N GLU A 356 4.08 2.34 15.81
CA GLU A 356 3.31 2.16 14.58
C GLU A 356 1.98 1.45 14.87
N THR A 357 0.88 2.01 14.35
CA THR A 357 -0.42 1.32 14.21
C THR A 357 -0.69 1.17 12.71
N LEU A 358 -0.34 0.00 12.19
CA LEU A 358 -0.30 -0.32 10.76
C LEU A 358 -1.62 -0.96 10.33
N LEU A 359 -2.29 -0.37 9.34
CA LEU A 359 -3.43 -1.00 8.69
C LEU A 359 -2.97 -1.85 7.52
N VAL A 360 -3.16 -3.17 7.63
CA VAL A 360 -2.85 -4.11 6.54
C VAL A 360 -4.07 -4.26 5.63
N LEU A 361 -3.87 -4.01 4.34
CA LEU A 361 -4.88 -4.01 3.30
C LEU A 361 -4.57 -5.04 2.23
N ASP A 362 -5.64 -5.55 1.63
CA ASP A 362 -5.59 -6.44 0.47
C ASP A 362 -5.76 -5.60 -0.81
N GLY A 363 -4.72 -5.56 -1.64
CA GLY A 363 -4.70 -4.83 -2.89
C GLY A 363 -5.74 -5.28 -3.91
N SER A 364 -6.45 -6.40 -3.69
CA SER A 364 -7.57 -6.83 -4.52
C SER A 364 -8.93 -6.24 -4.11
N THR A 365 -9.03 -5.52 -2.99
CA THR A 365 -10.34 -5.10 -2.43
C THR A 365 -10.93 -3.82 -3.02
N GLY A 366 -10.15 -3.06 -3.79
CA GLY A 366 -10.58 -1.82 -4.42
C GLY A 366 -11.08 -0.80 -3.39
N GLN A 367 -12.02 0.06 -3.78
CA GLN A 367 -12.60 1.13 -2.95
C GLN A 367 -13.12 0.71 -1.56
N ASN A 368 -13.36 -0.58 -1.31
CA ASN A 368 -13.66 -1.08 0.05
C ASN A 368 -12.49 -0.86 1.03
N ALA A 369 -11.25 -0.81 0.56
CA ALA A 369 -10.06 -0.55 1.38
C ALA A 369 -10.07 0.87 1.96
N LEU A 370 -10.54 1.85 1.19
CA LEU A 370 -10.68 3.24 1.62
C LEU A 370 -11.72 3.40 2.73
N LEU A 371 -12.90 2.78 2.57
CA LEU A 371 -13.93 2.77 3.61
C LEU A 371 -13.45 2.07 4.89
N GLN A 372 -12.70 0.97 4.76
CA GLN A 372 -12.05 0.29 5.88
C GLN A 372 -11.04 1.19 6.58
N ALA A 373 -10.16 1.86 5.83
CA ALA A 373 -9.16 2.78 6.40
C ALA A 373 -9.81 3.94 7.16
N LYS A 374 -10.80 4.60 6.52
CA LYS A 374 -11.63 5.64 7.14
C LYS A 374 -12.36 5.13 8.40
N ASP A 375 -12.57 3.82 8.57
CA ASP A 375 -13.23 3.24 9.75
C ASP A 375 -12.27 2.79 10.87
N PHE A 376 -11.08 2.31 10.54
CA PHE A 376 -10.05 1.98 11.54
C PHE A 376 -9.46 3.26 12.17
N ASP A 377 -9.17 4.31 11.38
CA ASP A 377 -8.54 5.54 11.88
C ASP A 377 -9.41 6.31 12.90
N LYS A 378 -10.73 6.22 12.77
CA LYS A 378 -11.71 6.78 13.74
C LYS A 378 -11.61 6.15 15.14
N THR A 379 -11.00 4.98 15.26
CA THR A 379 -10.94 4.19 16.50
C THR A 379 -9.51 4.11 17.04
N THR A 380 -8.59 3.72 16.18
CA THR A 380 -7.16 3.57 16.44
C THR A 380 -6.46 4.41 15.39
N LYS A 381 -5.96 5.58 15.80
CA LYS A 381 -5.26 6.50 14.90
C LYS A 381 -4.13 5.75 14.20
N LEU A 382 -4.22 5.65 12.88
CA LEU A 382 -3.28 4.95 12.02
C LEU A 382 -2.05 5.83 11.79
N THR A 383 -0.90 5.18 11.67
CA THR A 383 0.41 5.80 11.36
C THR A 383 0.93 5.41 9.98
N GLY A 384 0.41 4.32 9.41
CA GLY A 384 0.80 3.86 8.08
C GLY A 384 -0.02 2.67 7.57
N LEU A 385 0.18 2.36 6.29
CA LEU A 385 -0.48 1.29 5.56
C LEU A 385 0.52 0.18 5.21
N VAL A 386 0.03 -1.06 5.16
CA VAL A 386 0.73 -2.18 4.53
C VAL A 386 -0.15 -2.74 3.42
N LEU A 387 0.34 -2.70 2.18
CA LEU A 387 -0.38 -3.27 1.03
C LEU A 387 0.06 -4.71 0.82
N THR A 388 -0.87 -5.61 0.52
CA THR A 388 -0.59 -7.04 0.29
C THR A 388 -1.27 -7.56 -0.97
N LYS A 389 -0.79 -8.69 -1.51
CA LYS A 389 -1.35 -9.38 -2.68
C LYS A 389 -1.36 -8.55 -3.97
N LEU A 390 -0.42 -7.61 -4.09
CA LEU A 390 -0.24 -6.82 -5.32
C LEU A 390 0.08 -7.74 -6.51
N ASP A 391 0.85 -8.80 -6.25
CA ASP A 391 1.14 -9.88 -7.18
C ASP A 391 -0.11 -10.63 -7.68
N GLY A 392 -1.22 -10.57 -6.93
CA GLY A 392 -2.50 -11.15 -7.30
C GLY A 392 -3.49 -10.17 -7.95
N SER A 393 -3.25 -8.86 -7.89
CA SER A 393 -4.27 -7.83 -8.13
C SER A 393 -4.07 -7.03 -9.42
N SER A 394 -5.19 -6.59 -10.01
CA SER A 394 -5.27 -5.60 -11.09
C SER A 394 -5.73 -4.19 -10.62
N LYS A 395 -5.97 -4.01 -9.31
CA LYS A 395 -6.69 -2.88 -8.70
C LYS A 395 -5.78 -1.91 -7.92
N GLY A 396 -4.69 -1.46 -8.54
CA GLY A 396 -3.70 -0.58 -7.90
C GLY A 396 -4.21 0.81 -7.49
N GLY A 397 -5.27 1.32 -8.14
CA GLY A 397 -5.69 2.72 -8.00
C GLY A 397 -6.13 3.14 -6.59
N VAL A 398 -6.66 2.23 -5.76
CA VAL A 398 -7.15 2.60 -4.41
C VAL A 398 -6.03 3.08 -3.47
N VAL A 399 -4.77 2.76 -3.76
CA VAL A 399 -3.64 3.28 -2.98
C VAL A 399 -3.55 4.81 -3.08
N LEU A 400 -3.83 5.37 -4.27
CA LEU A 400 -3.91 6.81 -4.49
C LEU A 400 -5.04 7.44 -3.67
N ALA A 401 -6.22 6.81 -3.66
CA ALA A 401 -7.39 7.26 -2.91
C ALA A 401 -7.10 7.42 -1.41
N ILE A 402 -6.56 6.36 -0.79
CA ILE A 402 -6.28 6.35 0.65
C ILE A 402 -5.17 7.37 0.98
N ARG A 403 -4.13 7.44 0.15
CA ARG A 403 -3.05 8.39 0.37
C ARG A 403 -3.48 9.84 0.17
N ASN A 404 -4.30 10.13 -0.84
CA ASN A 404 -4.81 11.48 -1.08
C ASN A 404 -5.76 11.92 0.05
N GLU A 405 -6.79 11.13 0.34
CA GLU A 405 -7.88 11.55 1.24
C GLU A 405 -7.52 11.44 2.73
N MET A 406 -6.66 10.49 3.11
CA MET A 406 -6.30 10.27 4.52
C MET A 406 -4.90 10.75 4.89
N LYS A 407 -4.05 11.08 3.90
CA LYS A 407 -2.62 11.40 4.07
C LYS A 407 -1.86 10.36 4.91
N LEU A 408 -2.28 9.09 4.82
CA LEU A 408 -1.60 7.96 5.46
C LEU A 408 -0.49 7.43 4.53
N PRO A 409 0.77 7.37 4.98
CA PRO A 409 1.87 6.83 4.16
C PRO A 409 1.73 5.32 4.01
N VAL A 410 2.14 4.80 2.85
CA VAL A 410 2.41 3.36 2.70
C VAL A 410 3.78 3.09 3.29
N LYS A 411 3.88 2.09 4.17
CA LYS A 411 5.14 1.72 4.85
C LYS A 411 5.78 0.47 4.25
N LEU A 412 4.94 -0.50 3.87
CA LEU A 412 5.36 -1.83 3.44
C LEU A 412 4.50 -2.33 2.27
N VAL A 413 5.11 -3.13 1.39
CA VAL A 413 4.43 -3.83 0.29
C VAL A 413 4.73 -5.32 0.27
N GLY A 414 3.67 -6.14 0.24
CA GLY A 414 3.72 -7.57 0.01
C GLY A 414 3.61 -7.88 -1.49
N LEU A 415 4.72 -8.32 -2.07
CA LEU A 415 4.94 -8.52 -3.52
C LEU A 415 4.93 -10.02 -3.92
N GLY A 416 4.35 -10.86 -3.06
CA GLY A 416 4.32 -12.33 -3.20
C GLY A 416 4.15 -13.07 -1.87
N GLU A 417 4.30 -14.39 -1.87
CA GLU A 417 4.06 -15.25 -0.71
C GLU A 417 5.30 -15.51 0.17
N LYS A 418 6.52 -15.46 -0.40
CA LYS A 418 7.76 -15.81 0.33
C LYS A 418 8.09 -14.80 1.42
N ALA A 419 8.95 -15.17 2.38
CA ALA A 419 9.30 -14.25 3.46
C ALA A 419 10.03 -12.99 2.96
N GLU A 420 10.78 -13.17 1.88
CA GLU A 420 11.57 -12.16 1.17
C GLU A 420 10.68 -11.24 0.30
N ASP A 421 9.46 -11.68 -0.05
CA ASP A 421 8.50 -10.90 -0.84
C ASP A 421 7.74 -9.86 0.06
N LEU A 422 8.46 -9.17 0.95
CA LEU A 422 7.99 -8.01 1.73
C LEU A 422 9.05 -6.90 1.70
N ALA A 423 8.80 -5.86 0.92
CA ALA A 423 9.67 -4.69 0.82
C ALA A 423 9.12 -3.51 1.64
N ASP A 424 10.01 -2.57 1.97
CA ASP A 424 9.61 -1.22 2.38
C ASP A 424 9.10 -0.46 1.14
N PHE A 425 8.19 0.48 1.35
CA PHE A 425 7.63 1.24 0.24
C PHE A 425 8.64 2.27 -0.31
N ASP A 426 9.09 2.06 -1.55
CA ASP A 426 9.70 3.08 -2.39
C ASP A 426 8.67 3.50 -3.48
N ALA A 427 8.33 4.80 -3.51
CA ALA A 427 7.34 5.37 -4.42
C ALA A 427 7.77 5.32 -5.90
N ALA A 428 9.06 5.45 -6.20
CA ALA A 428 9.59 5.35 -7.56
C ALA A 428 9.53 3.91 -8.06
N ASN A 429 9.98 2.94 -7.26
CA ASN A 429 9.93 1.52 -7.64
C ASN A 429 8.46 1.05 -7.78
N TYR A 430 7.55 1.58 -6.96
CA TYR A 430 6.11 1.35 -7.13
C TYR A 430 5.58 1.93 -8.45
N ALA A 431 5.89 3.20 -8.76
CA ALA A 431 5.48 3.84 -10.01
C ALA A 431 6.08 3.13 -11.24
N ILE A 432 7.38 2.85 -11.24
CA ILE A 432 8.07 2.12 -12.31
C ILE A 432 7.41 0.76 -12.53
N GLY A 433 7.25 -0.07 -11.49
CA GLY A 433 6.62 -1.39 -11.62
C GLY A 433 5.14 -1.34 -12.04
N LEU A 434 4.42 -0.25 -11.72
CA LEU A 434 3.05 -0.01 -12.15
C LEU A 434 2.97 0.40 -13.64
N PHE A 435 3.94 1.20 -14.10
CA PHE A 435 4.00 1.83 -15.42
C PHE A 435 4.93 1.15 -16.44
N HIS A 436 5.67 0.11 -16.05
CA HIS A 436 6.60 -0.61 -16.93
C HIS A 436 5.93 -1.01 -18.25
N GLY A 437 6.56 -0.70 -19.38
CA GLY A 437 5.98 -0.91 -20.72
C GLY A 437 5.01 0.19 -21.17
N LEU A 438 5.16 1.43 -20.68
CA LEU A 438 4.50 2.64 -21.20
C LEU A 438 5.17 3.24 -22.46
N VAL A 439 6.18 2.55 -23.00
CA VAL A 439 7.04 2.93 -24.14
C VAL A 439 7.16 1.76 -25.11
#